data_AF-A0A2N2M894-F1
#
_entry.id   AF-A0A2N2M894-F1
#
_cell.length_a   1.000
_cell.length_b   1.000
_cell.length_c   1.000
_cell.angle_alpha   90.00
_cell.angle_beta   90.00
_cell.angle_gamma   90.00
#
_symmetry.space_group_name_H-M   'P 1'
#
loop_
_entity.id
_entity.type
_entity.pdbx_description
1 polymer ?
#
loop_
_entity_poly.entity_id
_entity_poly.type
_entity_poly.pdbx_seq_one_letter_code
_entity_poly.pdbx_strand_id
1 'polypeptide(L)'
;MPQNIQNALKYSEKWLELIKKPEVSQEEGKLIIEESKANFSDYFNKNWLEYRKSVTEAGDWACVEWNGRGAMFKDVLGREYIDCLGGYGMMDHGWSHPDVVAAVASQLQRTPMPSQELIDPLRGVLAHMMADITPGDIQYSFFCASGTEAIEGAIKLAKMYTKKPGFIVATNAFHGKTMGSLSMMGKAD
;
A
#
# COMPACT_ATOMS: atom_id res chain seq x y z
N MET A 1 -17.50 -3.85 24.54
CA MET A 1 -18.93 -3.79 24.10
C MET A 1 -19.26 -5.08 23.37
N PRO A 2 -20.47 -5.64 23.52
CA PRO A 2 -20.88 -6.79 22.71
C PRO A 2 -20.82 -6.40 21.23
N GLN A 3 -20.35 -7.33 20.39
CA GLN A 3 -20.33 -7.14 18.94
C GLN A 3 -21.76 -6.87 18.45
N ASN A 4 -21.96 -5.75 17.75
CA ASN A 4 -23.26 -5.31 17.29
C ASN A 4 -23.13 -4.75 15.87
N ILE A 5 -23.78 -5.41 14.91
CA ILE A 5 -23.76 -5.01 13.50
C ILE A 5 -24.30 -3.60 13.29
N GLN A 6 -25.30 -3.17 14.06
CA GLN A 6 -25.87 -1.83 13.95
C GLN A 6 -24.86 -0.74 14.36
N ASN A 7 -24.01 -1.03 15.35
CA ASN A 7 -22.93 -0.12 15.73
C ASN A 7 -21.87 -0.05 14.63
N ALA A 8 -21.52 -1.18 14.01
CA ALA A 8 -20.57 -1.21 12.91
C ALA A 8 -21.08 -0.47 11.67
N LEU A 9 -22.36 -0.61 11.34
CA LEU A 9 -23.01 0.13 10.24
C LEU A 9 -23.02 1.63 10.49
N LYS A 10 -23.45 2.06 11.69
CA LYS A 10 -23.42 3.50 12.04
C LYS A 10 -21.99 4.07 12.01
N TYR A 11 -21.02 3.29 12.46
CA TYR A 11 -19.61 3.69 12.44
C TYR A 11 -19.08 3.79 11.00
N SER A 12 -19.42 2.84 10.13
CA SER A 12 -19.01 2.88 8.73
C SER A 12 -19.66 4.02 7.96
N GLU A 13 -20.96 4.29 8.18
CA GLU A 13 -21.68 5.43 7.58
C GLU A 13 -20.98 6.75 7.89
N LYS A 14 -20.62 6.97 9.16
CA LYS A 14 -19.85 8.16 9.58
C LYS A 14 -18.54 8.31 8.79
N TRP A 15 -17.75 7.25 8.67
CA TRP A 15 -16.46 7.32 7.96
C TRP A 15 -16.62 7.46 6.44
N LEU A 16 -17.65 6.84 5.86
CA LEU A 16 -17.99 7.01 4.45
C LEU A 16 -18.41 8.45 4.14
N GLU A 17 -19.14 9.11 5.04
CA GLU A 17 -19.45 10.54 4.93
C GLU A 17 -18.18 11.40 4.99
N LEU A 18 -17.29 11.14 5.95
CA LEU A 18 -16.03 11.87 6.10
C LEU A 18 -15.13 11.77 4.86
N ILE A 19 -14.93 10.57 4.30
CA ILE A 19 -14.06 10.35 3.13
C ILE A 19 -14.61 11.00 1.86
N LYS A 20 -15.94 11.20 1.77
CA LYS A 20 -16.57 11.89 0.63
C LYS A 20 -16.42 13.41 0.69
N LYS A 21 -16.01 13.98 1.84
CA LYS A 21 -15.84 15.43 1.96
C LYS A 21 -14.58 15.88 1.23
N PRO A 22 -14.64 16.95 0.42
CA PRO A 22 -13.44 17.50 -0.21
C PRO A 22 -12.46 18.08 0.81
N GLU A 23 -12.99 18.63 1.90
CA GLU A 23 -12.26 19.21 3.03
C GLU A 23 -12.98 18.89 4.33
N VAL A 24 -12.25 18.82 5.44
CA VAL A 24 -12.79 18.59 6.79
C VAL A 24 -12.52 19.81 7.67
N SER A 25 -13.43 20.10 8.61
CA SER A 25 -13.20 21.19 9.57
C SER A 25 -12.07 20.85 10.55
N GLN A 26 -11.55 21.85 11.25
CA GLN A 26 -10.54 21.65 12.31
C GLN A 26 -11.07 20.75 13.45
N GLU A 27 -12.36 20.90 13.81
CA GLU A 27 -13.02 20.05 14.80
C GLU A 27 -13.11 18.60 14.32
N GLU A 28 -13.48 18.40 13.06
CA GLU A 28 -13.52 17.07 12.44
C GLU A 28 -12.12 16.44 12.35
N GLY A 29 -11.11 17.22 12.01
CA GLY A 29 -9.71 16.77 11.98
C GLY A 29 -9.22 16.31 13.34
N LYS A 30 -9.53 17.04 14.42
CA LYS A 30 -9.21 16.61 15.79
C LYS A 30 -9.92 15.30 16.17
N LEU A 31 -11.20 15.17 15.83
CA LEU A 31 -11.96 13.94 16.05
C LEU A 31 -11.34 12.75 15.28
N ILE A 32 -10.95 12.95 14.02
CA ILE A 32 -10.27 11.96 13.20
C ILE A 32 -8.96 11.53 13.86
N ILE A 33 -8.19 12.46 14.43
CA ILE A 33 -6.94 12.15 15.13
C ILE A 33 -7.18 11.30 16.38
N GLU A 34 -8.11 11.71 17.23
CA GLU A 34 -8.44 10.99 18.46
C GLU A 34 -8.93 9.57 18.16
N GLU A 35 -9.85 9.42 17.21
CA GLU A 35 -10.34 8.11 16.79
C GLU A 35 -9.25 7.25 16.16
N SER A 36 -8.39 7.85 15.33
CA SER A 36 -7.28 7.11 14.72
C SER A 36 -6.34 6.57 15.78
N LYS A 37 -5.98 7.37 16.80
CA LYS A 37 -5.15 6.89 17.93
C LYS A 37 -5.82 5.76 18.71
N ALA A 38 -7.10 5.93 19.04
CA ALA A 38 -7.86 4.89 19.75
C ALA A 38 -7.93 3.59 18.93
N ASN A 39 -8.24 3.69 17.64
CA ASN A 39 -8.32 2.54 16.75
C ASN A 39 -6.97 1.82 16.59
N PHE A 40 -5.87 2.56 16.47
CA PHE A 40 -4.54 1.97 16.41
C PHE A 40 -4.19 1.24 17.72
N SER A 41 -4.50 1.85 18.86
CA SER A 41 -4.27 1.28 20.19
C SER A 41 -5.07 -0.01 20.42
N ASP A 42 -6.37 0.06 20.17
CA ASP A 42 -7.31 -0.91 20.70
C ASP A 42 -7.65 -2.01 19.70
N TYR A 43 -7.45 -1.75 18.39
CA TYR A 43 -7.90 -2.64 17.32
C TYR A 43 -6.84 -3.00 16.26
N PHE A 44 -5.68 -2.34 16.24
CA PHE A 44 -4.61 -2.65 15.28
C PHE A 44 -3.34 -3.16 15.97
N ASN A 45 -2.56 -2.26 16.55
CA ASN A 45 -1.31 -2.58 17.25
C ASN A 45 -0.93 -1.42 18.16
N LYS A 46 -1.15 -1.58 19.46
CA LYS A 46 -0.82 -0.57 20.47
C LYS A 46 0.63 -0.09 20.41
N ASN A 47 1.57 -1.02 20.24
CA ASN A 47 3.00 -0.69 20.22
C ASN A 47 3.37 0.12 18.97
N TRP A 48 2.52 0.15 17.94
CA TRP A 48 2.70 1.02 16.78
C TRP A 48 2.75 2.49 17.16
N LEU A 49 2.00 2.88 18.19
CA LEU A 49 1.98 4.24 18.71
C LEU A 49 3.18 4.57 19.59
N GLU A 50 3.99 3.59 19.99
CA GLU A 50 5.16 3.86 20.84
C GLU A 50 6.40 4.22 20.03
N TYR A 51 6.54 3.66 18.83
CA TYR A 51 7.77 3.81 18.03
C TYR A 51 7.68 4.84 16.90
N ARG A 52 6.48 5.27 16.50
CA ARG A 52 6.30 6.13 15.32
C ARG A 52 6.57 7.60 15.64
N LYS A 53 7.48 8.22 14.88
CA LYS A 53 7.76 9.66 14.96
C LYS A 53 6.52 10.56 14.87
N SER A 54 5.50 10.10 14.13
CA SER A 54 4.21 10.79 13.94
C SER A 54 3.42 11.00 15.23
N VAL A 55 3.84 10.42 16.36
CA VAL A 55 3.20 10.60 17.67
C VAL A 55 4.16 11.05 18.78
N THR A 56 5.48 11.14 18.52
CA THR A 56 6.50 11.34 19.57
C THR A 56 7.17 12.72 19.59
N GLU A 57 7.42 13.37 18.45
CA GLU A 57 8.14 14.67 18.41
C GLU A 57 7.23 15.90 18.38
N ALA A 58 5.93 15.68 18.13
CA ALA A 58 4.90 16.70 18.01
C ALA A 58 4.77 17.69 19.18
N GLY A 59 4.62 17.20 20.41
CA GLY A 59 3.92 17.98 21.48
C GLY A 59 2.45 18.29 21.15
N ASP A 60 2.16 18.50 19.87
CA ASP A 60 0.89 18.58 19.16
C ASP A 60 0.41 17.21 18.67
N TRP A 61 -0.90 17.17 18.42
CA TRP A 61 -1.70 16.10 17.84
C TRP A 61 -0.95 15.20 16.84
N ALA A 62 -1.19 13.89 16.96
CA ALA A 62 -0.65 12.89 16.05
C ALA A 62 -0.87 13.28 14.58
N CYS A 63 0.15 13.10 13.75
CA CYS A 63 0.05 13.36 12.32
C CYS A 63 -0.76 12.23 11.66
N VAL A 64 -2.01 12.52 11.28
CA VAL A 64 -2.90 11.57 10.62
C VAL A 64 -2.99 11.88 9.15
N GLU A 65 -2.72 10.85 8.33
CA GLU A 65 -2.67 10.98 6.89
C GLU A 65 -4.02 11.36 6.28
N TRP A 66 -4.02 12.30 5.33
CA TRP A 66 -5.26 12.79 4.74
C TRP A 66 -5.20 12.93 3.21
N ASN A 67 -4.37 13.83 2.68
CA ASN A 67 -4.23 13.98 1.22
C ASN A 67 -2.82 14.43 0.81
N GLY A 68 -2.52 14.38 -0.47
CA GLY A 68 -1.22 14.80 -1.00
C GLY A 68 -1.26 14.99 -2.51
N ARG A 69 -0.33 15.80 -3.02
CA ARG A 69 -0.13 16.04 -4.45
C ARG A 69 1.36 16.22 -4.77
N GLY A 70 1.86 15.47 -5.75
CA GLY A 70 3.27 15.54 -6.14
C GLY A 70 4.19 15.15 -4.96
N ALA A 71 5.21 15.94 -4.69
CA ALA A 71 6.13 15.70 -3.57
C ALA A 71 5.58 16.20 -2.20
N MET A 72 4.37 16.75 -2.16
CA MET A 72 3.79 17.32 -0.95
C MET A 72 2.68 16.44 -0.39
N PHE A 73 2.67 16.34 0.92
CA PHE A 73 1.66 15.63 1.69
C PHE A 73 1.05 16.54 2.75
N LYS A 74 -0.24 16.36 3.05
CA LYS A 74 -1.00 17.10 4.05
C LYS A 74 -1.64 16.14 5.03
N ASP A 75 -1.48 16.43 6.31
CA ASP A 75 -2.27 15.76 7.34
C ASP A 75 -3.68 16.36 7.46
N VAL A 76 -4.51 15.73 8.30
CA VAL A 76 -5.92 16.12 8.48
C VAL A 76 -6.13 17.51 9.10
N LEU A 77 -5.09 18.10 9.72
CA LEU A 77 -5.15 19.47 10.24
C LEU A 77 -4.61 20.51 9.24
N GLY A 78 -4.19 20.06 8.06
CA GLY A 78 -3.65 20.90 7.00
C GLY A 78 -2.15 21.18 7.12
N ARG A 79 -1.41 20.51 8.02
CA ARG A 79 0.05 20.65 8.08
C ARG A 79 0.66 20.00 6.85
N GLU A 80 1.54 20.73 6.18
CA GLU A 80 2.22 20.30 4.95
C GLU A 80 3.60 19.71 5.22
N TYR A 81 3.94 18.63 4.51
CA TYR A 81 5.21 17.93 4.60
C TYR A 81 5.77 17.70 3.19
N ILE A 82 7.07 17.92 3.02
CA ILE A 82 7.80 17.43 1.84
C ILE A 82 8.05 15.94 2.07
N ASP A 83 7.55 15.09 1.17
CA ASP A 83 7.72 13.65 1.29
C ASP A 83 9.09 13.19 0.79
N CYS A 84 10.04 13.13 1.71
CA CYS A 84 11.36 12.53 1.49
C CYS A 84 11.41 11.03 1.85
N LEU A 85 10.29 10.42 2.24
CA LEU A 85 10.19 8.98 2.51
C LEU A 85 9.72 8.20 1.26
N GLY A 86 8.81 8.80 0.48
CA GLY A 86 8.28 8.25 -0.76
C GLY A 86 7.55 6.92 -0.55
N GLY A 87 7.00 6.68 0.64
CA GLY A 87 6.38 5.39 0.99
C GLY A 87 7.33 4.20 0.87
N TYR A 88 8.62 4.39 1.19
CA TYR A 88 9.68 3.39 0.99
C TYR A 88 9.93 3.03 -0.50
N GLY A 89 9.77 4.02 -1.40
CA GLY A 89 9.97 3.86 -2.85
C GLY A 89 8.70 3.50 -3.64
N MET A 90 7.52 3.64 -3.04
CA MET A 90 6.24 3.42 -3.72
C MET A 90 5.78 4.65 -4.50
N MET A 91 6.10 5.84 -4.02
CA MET A 91 5.52 7.11 -4.50
C MET A 91 6.42 7.80 -5.54
N ASP A 92 6.95 7.05 -6.51
CA ASP A 92 7.89 7.57 -7.52
C ASP A 92 7.31 8.69 -8.38
N HIS A 93 6.00 8.67 -8.63
CA HIS A 93 5.27 9.72 -9.36
C HIS A 93 4.64 10.77 -8.43
N GLY A 94 4.94 10.69 -7.13
CA GLY A 94 4.35 11.52 -6.09
C GLY A 94 2.91 11.13 -5.72
N TRP A 95 2.38 11.83 -4.72
CA TRP A 95 1.01 11.66 -4.24
C TRP A 95 0.00 12.09 -5.31
N SER A 96 -1.04 11.28 -5.52
CA SER A 96 -2.20 11.59 -6.38
C SER A 96 -1.84 12.14 -7.77
N HIS A 97 -0.89 11.51 -8.48
CA HIS A 97 -0.50 11.93 -9.82
C HIS A 97 -1.75 12.00 -10.75
N PRO A 98 -2.03 13.13 -11.40
CA PRO A 98 -3.31 13.38 -12.08
C PRO A 98 -3.62 12.32 -13.14
N ASP A 99 -2.63 11.91 -13.93
CA ASP A 99 -2.84 10.91 -14.99
C ASP A 99 -3.12 9.51 -14.42
N VAL A 100 -2.48 9.15 -13.31
CA VAL A 100 -2.70 7.85 -12.64
C VAL A 100 -4.10 7.81 -12.04
N VAL A 101 -4.48 8.89 -11.34
CA VAL A 101 -5.82 9.02 -10.74
C VAL A 101 -6.90 8.97 -11.83
N ALA A 102 -6.73 9.71 -12.93
CA ALA A 102 -7.68 9.73 -14.03
C ALA A 102 -7.81 8.36 -14.72
N ALA A 103 -6.70 7.65 -14.95
CA ALA A 103 -6.71 6.31 -15.53
C ALA A 103 -7.43 5.29 -14.64
N VAL A 104 -7.11 5.27 -13.34
CA VAL A 104 -7.77 4.39 -12.37
C VAL A 104 -9.25 4.70 -12.27
N ALA A 105 -9.63 5.97 -12.12
CA ALA A 105 -11.03 6.39 -12.05
C ALA A 105 -11.81 5.96 -13.30
N SER A 106 -11.23 6.12 -14.49
CA SER A 106 -11.86 5.72 -15.75
C SER A 106 -12.09 4.20 -15.83
N GLN A 107 -11.13 3.39 -15.37
CA GLN A 107 -11.28 1.95 -15.33
C GLN A 107 -12.30 1.49 -14.27
N LEU A 108 -12.34 2.14 -13.10
CA LEU A 108 -13.31 1.86 -12.05
C LEU A 108 -14.76 2.05 -12.50
N GLN A 109 -15.03 2.99 -13.42
CA GLN A 109 -16.37 3.15 -14.02
C GLN A 109 -16.78 1.98 -14.94
N ARG A 110 -15.83 1.14 -15.37
CA ARG A 110 -16.09 -0.03 -16.21
C ARG A 110 -16.10 -1.32 -15.40
N THR A 111 -14.96 -1.64 -14.79
CA THR A 111 -14.82 -2.75 -13.86
C THR A 111 -13.56 -2.57 -13.02
N PRO A 112 -13.64 -2.73 -11.68
CA PRO A 112 -12.47 -2.64 -10.80
C PRO A 112 -11.59 -3.90 -10.87
N MET A 113 -12.17 -5.05 -11.25
CA MET A 113 -11.50 -6.36 -11.19
C MET A 113 -11.95 -7.25 -12.36
N PRO A 114 -11.07 -8.13 -12.88
CA PRO A 114 -11.45 -9.09 -13.90
C PRO A 114 -12.30 -10.22 -13.30
N SER A 115 -13.13 -10.87 -14.12
CA SER A 115 -13.91 -12.05 -13.71
C SER A 115 -13.08 -13.31 -13.49
N GLN A 116 -11.78 -13.26 -13.83
CA GLN A 116 -10.83 -14.37 -13.83
C GLN A 116 -11.06 -15.44 -14.90
N GLU A 117 -12.26 -15.50 -15.51
CA GLU A 117 -12.59 -16.42 -16.60
C GLU A 117 -12.46 -15.75 -17.98
N LEU A 118 -13.03 -14.55 -18.13
CA LEU A 118 -12.97 -13.83 -19.40
C LEU A 118 -11.60 -13.19 -19.58
N ILE A 119 -11.20 -13.03 -20.84
CA ILE A 119 -9.93 -12.36 -21.18
C ILE A 119 -10.01 -10.90 -20.73
N ASP A 120 -9.16 -10.54 -19.78
CA ASP A 120 -8.91 -9.15 -19.37
C ASP A 120 -7.90 -8.50 -20.32
N PRO A 121 -8.30 -7.48 -21.10
CA PRO A 121 -7.42 -6.85 -22.07
C PRO A 121 -6.25 -6.12 -21.40
N LEU A 122 -6.44 -5.53 -20.22
CA LEU A 122 -5.42 -4.67 -19.60
C LEU A 122 -4.23 -5.48 -19.09
N ARG A 123 -4.45 -6.73 -18.69
CA ARG A 123 -3.36 -7.66 -18.38
C ARG A 123 -2.45 -7.91 -19.59
N GLY A 124 -3.04 -8.10 -20.76
CA GLY A 124 -2.30 -8.31 -22.01
C GLY A 124 -1.52 -7.07 -22.44
N VAL A 125 -2.15 -5.89 -22.34
CA VAL A 125 -1.49 -4.60 -22.62
C VAL A 125 -0.30 -4.38 -21.69
N LEU A 126 -0.46 -4.61 -20.38
CA LEU A 126 0.65 -4.47 -19.44
C LEU A 126 1.76 -5.49 -19.72
N ALA A 127 1.44 -6.76 -20.01
CA ALA A 127 2.45 -7.77 -20.34
C ALA A 127 3.26 -7.40 -21.60
N HIS A 128 2.60 -6.84 -22.62
CA HIS A 128 3.28 -6.33 -23.81
C HIS A 128 4.24 -5.19 -23.45
N MET A 129 3.78 -4.17 -22.71
CA MET A 129 4.64 -3.06 -22.31
C MET A 129 5.83 -3.52 -21.45
N MET A 130 5.63 -4.51 -20.57
CA MET A 130 6.73 -5.08 -19.78
C MET A 130 7.78 -5.76 -20.66
N ALA A 131 7.37 -6.50 -21.69
CA ALA A 131 8.31 -7.10 -22.65
C ALA A 131 9.10 -6.03 -23.44
N ASP A 132 8.48 -4.89 -23.76
CA ASP A 132 9.15 -3.80 -24.48
C ASP A 132 10.22 -3.08 -23.65
N ILE A 133 10.01 -2.93 -22.33
CA ILE A 133 10.89 -2.12 -21.47
C ILE A 133 11.94 -2.94 -20.71
N THR A 134 11.79 -4.26 -20.62
CA THR A 134 12.72 -5.13 -19.89
C THR A 134 13.88 -5.56 -20.79
N PRO A 135 15.09 -5.76 -20.24
CA PRO A 135 16.27 -6.06 -21.04
C PRO A 135 16.29 -7.50 -21.55
N GLY A 136 16.99 -7.74 -22.66
CA GLY A 136 17.30 -9.08 -23.15
C GLY A 136 16.09 -9.79 -23.77
N ASP A 137 15.86 -11.02 -23.36
CA ASP A 137 14.79 -11.91 -23.84
C ASP A 137 13.64 -12.09 -22.83
N ILE A 138 13.51 -11.16 -21.88
CA ILE A 138 12.43 -11.17 -20.89
C ILE A 138 11.09 -10.87 -21.59
N GLN A 139 10.30 -11.92 -21.83
CA GLN A 139 9.11 -11.84 -22.67
C GLN A 139 7.77 -11.98 -21.91
N TYR A 140 7.76 -12.66 -20.77
CA TYR A 140 6.53 -13.06 -20.08
C TYR A 140 6.43 -12.44 -18.69
N SER A 141 5.22 -11.98 -18.33
CA SER A 141 4.95 -11.37 -17.02
C SER A 141 3.94 -12.18 -16.21
N PHE A 142 4.19 -12.26 -14.90
CA PHE A 142 3.23 -12.69 -13.89
C PHE A 142 2.93 -11.49 -12.98
N PHE A 143 1.64 -11.16 -12.82
CA PHE A 143 1.21 -10.02 -12.03
C PHE A 143 0.64 -10.47 -10.68
N CYS A 144 1.01 -9.75 -9.62
CA CYS A 144 0.64 -10.02 -8.23
C CYS A 144 0.50 -8.70 -7.46
N ALA A 145 0.09 -8.77 -6.19
CA ALA A 145 -0.30 -7.59 -5.42
C ALA A 145 0.83 -6.98 -4.58
N SER A 146 1.99 -7.63 -4.48
CA SER A 146 3.08 -7.15 -3.63
C SER A 146 4.46 -7.64 -4.07
N GLY A 147 5.52 -6.96 -3.60
CA GLY A 147 6.89 -7.39 -3.86
C GLY A 147 7.20 -8.79 -3.29
N THR A 148 6.63 -9.15 -2.14
CA THR A 148 6.86 -10.48 -1.55
C THR A 148 6.19 -11.59 -2.38
N GLU A 149 5.01 -11.34 -2.98
CA GLU A 149 4.37 -12.28 -3.91
C GLU A 149 5.14 -12.43 -5.22
N ALA A 150 5.77 -11.34 -5.70
CA ALA A 150 6.64 -11.39 -6.88
C ALA A 150 7.84 -12.32 -6.65
N ILE A 151 8.45 -12.24 -5.45
CA ILE A 151 9.54 -13.14 -5.05
C ILE A 151 9.04 -14.59 -4.89
N GLU A 152 7.89 -14.84 -4.29
CA GLU A 152 7.30 -16.20 -4.23
C GLU A 152 7.09 -16.78 -5.63
N GLY A 153 6.59 -15.97 -6.58
CA GLY A 153 6.44 -16.32 -7.98
C GLY A 153 7.78 -16.71 -8.62
N ALA A 154 8.82 -15.90 -8.40
CA ALA A 154 10.18 -16.17 -8.89
C ALA A 154 10.77 -17.47 -8.31
N ILE A 155 10.61 -17.71 -7.00
CA ILE A 155 11.04 -18.94 -6.33
C ILE A 155 10.36 -20.15 -6.97
N LYS A 156 9.04 -20.09 -7.18
CA LYS A 156 8.27 -21.17 -7.80
C LYS A 156 8.73 -21.44 -9.22
N LEU A 157 8.91 -20.40 -10.03
CA LEU A 157 9.40 -20.54 -11.41
C LEU A 157 10.79 -21.19 -11.45
N ALA A 158 11.73 -20.71 -10.62
CA ALA A 158 13.08 -21.25 -10.53
C ALA A 158 13.09 -22.72 -10.10
N LYS A 159 12.33 -23.10 -9.07
CA LYS A 159 12.20 -24.50 -8.64
C LYS A 159 11.59 -25.38 -9.74
N MET A 160 10.54 -24.90 -10.40
CA MET A 160 9.87 -25.66 -11.47
C MET A 160 10.78 -25.89 -12.67
N TYR A 161 11.59 -24.89 -13.05
CA TYR A 161 12.51 -25.00 -14.18
C TYR A 161 13.74 -25.84 -13.84
N THR A 162 14.45 -25.50 -12.76
CA THR A 162 15.73 -26.11 -12.43
C THR A 162 15.62 -27.50 -11.78
N LYS A 163 14.45 -27.82 -11.21
CA LYS A 163 14.22 -28.99 -10.35
C LYS A 163 15.13 -29.07 -9.12
N LYS A 164 15.76 -27.95 -8.73
CA LYS A 164 16.66 -27.85 -7.58
C LYS A 164 15.98 -27.12 -6.42
N PRO A 165 16.18 -27.55 -5.16
CA PRO A 165 15.52 -26.93 -4.01
C PRO A 165 16.28 -25.73 -3.43
N GLY A 166 17.60 -25.64 -3.66
CA GLY A 166 18.48 -24.67 -3.01
C GLY A 166 18.57 -23.33 -3.74
N PHE A 167 18.75 -22.26 -2.97
CA PHE A 167 18.96 -20.89 -3.42
C PHE A 167 20.18 -20.30 -2.72
N ILE A 168 20.88 -19.41 -3.41
CA ILE A 168 21.98 -18.61 -2.84
C ILE A 168 21.47 -17.18 -2.72
N VAL A 169 21.64 -16.58 -1.55
CA VAL A 169 21.21 -15.20 -1.26
C VAL A 169 22.35 -14.38 -0.69
N ALA A 170 22.35 -13.09 -0.98
CA ALA A 170 23.35 -12.17 -0.45
C ALA A 170 23.05 -11.83 1.02
N THR A 171 24.11 -11.60 1.81
CA THR A 171 23.99 -11.06 3.18
C THR A 171 23.33 -9.68 3.15
N ASN A 172 22.51 -9.34 4.16
CA ASN A 172 21.70 -8.11 4.23
C ASN A 172 20.61 -7.95 3.16
N ALA A 173 20.31 -8.98 2.37
CA ALA A 173 19.25 -8.91 1.38
C ALA A 173 17.86 -8.87 2.03
N PHE A 174 16.97 -8.03 1.47
CA PHE A 174 15.55 -7.97 1.83
C PHE A 174 14.69 -8.45 0.66
N HIS A 175 13.94 -9.53 0.84
CA HIS A 175 13.11 -10.13 -0.21
C HIS A 175 11.62 -10.24 0.15
N GLY A 176 11.22 -9.85 1.35
CA GLY A 176 9.84 -9.88 1.80
C GLY A 176 9.63 -10.73 3.04
N LYS A 177 8.37 -10.84 3.48
CA LYS A 177 8.01 -11.39 4.79
C LYS A 177 7.03 -12.57 4.72
N THR A 178 6.59 -12.99 3.52
CA THR A 178 5.91 -14.29 3.34
C THR A 178 6.91 -15.42 3.51
N MET A 179 6.49 -16.61 3.92
CA MET A 179 7.42 -17.67 4.34
C MET A 179 8.50 -18.04 3.30
N GLY A 180 8.16 -18.10 2.00
CA GLY A 180 9.14 -18.39 0.95
C GLY A 180 10.12 -17.23 0.77
N SER A 181 9.62 -16.02 0.62
CA SER A 181 10.44 -14.81 0.50
C SER A 181 11.29 -14.53 1.75
N LEU A 182 10.75 -14.80 2.93
CA LEU A 182 11.43 -14.71 4.23
C LEU A 182 12.59 -15.70 4.31
N SER A 183 12.44 -16.90 3.74
CA SER A 183 13.54 -17.87 3.67
C SER A 183 14.70 -17.40 2.76
N MET A 184 14.45 -16.40 1.92
CA MET A 184 15.47 -15.75 1.09
C MET A 184 16.12 -14.52 1.76
N MET A 185 15.72 -14.15 2.98
CA MET A 185 16.35 -13.02 3.68
C MET A 185 17.83 -13.27 3.96
N GLY A 186 18.66 -12.28 3.66
CA GLY A 186 20.07 -12.30 4.01
C GLY A 186 20.25 -11.88 5.47
N LYS A 187 20.37 -12.84 6.39
CA LYS A 187 20.77 -12.52 7.76
C LYS A 187 22.19 -11.94 7.77
N ALA A 188 22.38 -10.78 8.37
CA ALA A 188 23.69 -10.38 8.89
C ALA A 188 23.75 -10.73 10.38
N ASP A 189 24.96 -11.08 10.83
CA ASP A 189 25.26 -11.33 12.23
C ASP A 189 25.05 -10.08 13.09
#